data_AF-X1MA83-F1
#
_entry.id   AF-X1MA83-F1
#
_cell.length_a   1.000
_cell.length_b   1.000
_cell.length_c   1.000
_cell.angle_alpha   90.00
_cell.angle_beta   90.00
_cell.angle_gamma   90.00
#
_symmetry.space_group_name_H-M   'P 1'
#
loop_
_entity.id
_entity.type
_entity.pdbx_description
1 polymer ?
#
loop_
_entity_poly.entity_id
_entity_poly.type
_entity_poly.pdbx_seq_one_letter_code
_entity_poly.pdbx_strand_id
1 'polypeptide(L)'
;MWIFLKDYQKNRLILFLNPNLDPLGGGYNVIQSRIAIGSGGFLGNGIFSGLQSQLNFLPAQHTDFIFSVVGEELGFVGTILLLGLYTIILWRGIKIALEARDLLGSLLAAGAVSFLFFHIVVNIGMAMGMLPATGLPLPFLSYGGSFMISN
;
A
#
# COMPACT_ATOMS: atom_id res chain seq x y z
N MET A 1 -29.13 -7.33 -2.61
CA MET A 1 -27.66 -7.52 -2.65
C MET A 1 -26.92 -6.98 -1.41
N TRP A 2 -27.49 -6.06 -0.63
CA TRP A 2 -26.80 -5.44 0.53
C TRP A 2 -27.14 -6.06 1.90
N ILE A 3 -28.00 -7.10 1.92
CA ILE A 3 -28.51 -7.72 3.15
C ILE A 3 -27.43 -8.50 3.93
N PHE A 4 -26.39 -8.97 3.25
CA PHE A 4 -25.31 -9.77 3.85
C PHE A 4 -24.09 -8.97 4.31
N LEU A 5 -24.02 -7.67 3.98
CA LEU A 5 -22.89 -6.82 4.36
C LEU A 5 -23.15 -6.13 5.70
N LYS A 6 -22.17 -6.16 6.59
CA LYS A 6 -22.18 -5.34 7.80
C LYS A 6 -22.06 -3.87 7.42
N ASP A 7 -22.58 -2.98 8.25
CA ASP A 7 -22.64 -1.55 7.91
C ASP A 7 -21.25 -0.92 7.71
N TYR A 8 -20.22 -1.40 8.42
CA TYR A 8 -18.83 -0.98 8.17
C TYR A 8 -18.31 -1.42 6.78
N GLN A 9 -18.73 -2.59 6.28
CA GLN A 9 -18.32 -3.10 4.97
C GLN A 9 -18.99 -2.28 3.85
N LYS A 10 -20.27 -1.95 4.04
CA LYS A 10 -20.99 -1.02 3.16
C LYS A 10 -20.32 0.35 3.15
N ASN A 11 -19.99 0.89 4.32
CA ASN A 11 -19.32 2.19 4.42
C ASN A 11 -17.97 2.18 3.69
N ARG A 12 -17.15 1.13 3.80
CA ARG A 12 -15.89 1.04 3.02
C ARG A 12 -16.11 1.05 1.51
N LEU A 13 -17.15 0.37 1.01
CA LEU A 13 -17.51 0.37 -0.42
C LEU A 13 -18.05 1.72 -0.88
N ILE A 14 -18.91 2.35 -0.07
CA ILE A 14 -19.51 3.65 -0.37
C ILE A 14 -18.43 4.74 -0.37
N LEU A 15 -17.54 4.74 0.61
CA LEU A 15 -16.41 5.67 0.71
C LEU A 15 -15.38 5.44 -0.38
N PHE A 16 -15.19 4.21 -0.83
CA PHE A 16 -14.36 3.91 -2.00
C PHE A 16 -14.96 4.50 -3.29
N LEU A 17 -16.26 4.32 -3.52
CA LEU A 17 -16.96 4.85 -4.70
C LEU A 17 -17.07 6.37 -4.69
N ASN A 18 -17.28 6.97 -3.51
CA ASN A 18 -17.37 8.41 -3.37
C ASN A 18 -16.69 8.87 -2.07
N PRO A 19 -15.37 9.14 -2.12
CA PRO A 19 -14.58 9.58 -0.98
C PRO A 19 -15.06 10.91 -0.38
N ASN A 20 -15.76 11.73 -1.19
CA ASN A 20 -16.27 13.03 -0.78
C ASN A 20 -17.52 12.95 0.12
N LEU A 21 -18.09 11.76 0.35
CA LEU A 21 -19.22 11.56 1.26
C LEU A 21 -18.81 11.67 2.73
N ASP A 22 -17.54 11.43 3.04
CA ASP A 22 -16.97 11.65 4.38
C ASP A 22 -15.54 12.21 4.24
N PRO A 23 -15.41 13.50 3.88
CA PRO A 23 -14.13 14.15 3.65
C PRO A 23 -13.28 14.30 4.91
N LEU A 24 -13.86 14.12 6.11
CA LEU A 24 -13.17 14.27 7.40
C LEU A 24 -12.93 12.93 8.12
N GLY A 25 -13.60 11.85 7.71
CA GLY A 25 -13.43 10.51 8.26
C GLY A 25 -12.71 9.56 7.29
N GLY A 26 -13.38 8.49 6.87
CA GLY A 26 -12.71 7.39 6.15
C GLY A 26 -12.19 7.75 4.75
N GLY A 27 -12.79 8.75 4.09
CA GLY A 27 -12.37 9.26 2.79
C GLY A 27 -11.17 10.21 2.86
N TYR A 28 -10.96 10.86 4.01
CA TYR A 28 -9.90 11.86 4.22
C TYR A 28 -8.52 11.30 3.92
N ASN A 29 -8.18 10.13 4.48
CA ASN A 29 -6.87 9.51 4.29
C ASN A 29 -6.59 9.17 2.81
N VAL A 30 -7.61 8.72 2.07
CA VAL A 30 -7.47 8.38 0.64
C VAL A 30 -7.27 9.65 -0.20
N ILE A 31 -8.03 10.71 0.10
CA ILE A 31 -7.91 12.01 -0.58
C ILE A 31 -6.52 12.60 -0.32
N GLN A 32 -6.07 12.63 0.93
CA GLN A 32 -4.77 13.18 1.31
C GLN A 32 -3.61 12.34 0.75
N SER A 33 -3.73 11.01 0.74
CA SER A 33 -2.73 10.12 0.14
C SER A 33 -2.55 10.41 -1.36
N ARG A 34 -3.66 10.61 -2.09
CA ARG A 34 -3.61 10.97 -3.51
C ARG A 34 -2.98 12.35 -3.75
N ILE A 35 -3.29 13.34 -2.90
CA ILE A 35 -2.69 14.68 -2.97
C ILE A 35 -1.18 14.61 -2.71
N ALA A 36 -0.75 13.86 -1.68
CA ALA A 36 0.65 13.66 -1.34
C ALA A 36 1.44 13.05 -2.53
N ILE A 37 0.93 11.96 -3.10
CA ILE A 37 1.53 11.32 -4.30
C ILE A 37 1.60 12.33 -5.47
N GLY A 38 0.54 13.10 -5.69
CA GLY A 38 0.49 14.11 -6.75
C GLY A 38 1.48 15.26 -6.54
N SER A 39 1.73 15.66 -5.30
CA SER A 39 2.60 16.78 -4.95
C SER A 39 4.09 16.50 -5.14
N GLY A 40 4.51 15.23 -5.12
CA GLY A 40 5.92 14.85 -5.29
C GLY A 40 6.49 15.07 -6.69
N GLY A 41 5.65 15.21 -7.72
CA GLY A 41 6.14 15.45 -9.09
C GLY A 41 7.14 14.38 -9.58
N PHE A 42 8.13 14.77 -10.38
CA PHE A 42 9.09 13.82 -10.97
C PHE A 42 10.20 13.37 -10.00
N LEU A 43 10.78 14.30 -9.23
CA LEU A 43 11.94 14.07 -8.36
C LEU A 43 11.62 14.01 -6.86
N GLY A 44 10.38 14.34 -6.47
CA GLY A 44 9.99 14.43 -5.07
C GLY A 44 10.27 15.81 -4.45
N ASN A 45 9.72 16.02 -3.26
CA ASN A 45 9.96 17.22 -2.45
C ASN A 45 11.24 17.13 -1.60
N GLY A 46 11.92 15.99 -1.61
CA GLY A 46 13.11 15.70 -0.80
C GLY A 46 12.79 14.83 0.40
N ILE A 47 13.77 14.01 0.80
CA ILE A 47 13.64 13.06 1.93
C ILE A 47 13.41 13.84 3.21
N PHE A 48 12.41 13.45 4.00
CA PHE A 48 11.95 14.14 5.20
C PHE A 48 11.39 15.55 4.98
N SER A 49 11.13 15.97 3.73
CA SER A 49 10.57 17.30 3.41
C SER A 49 9.10 17.23 2.96
N GLY A 50 8.44 16.08 3.11
CA GLY A 50 7.03 15.91 2.77
C GLY A 50 6.15 16.80 3.64
N LEU A 51 5.42 17.73 3.03
CA LEU A 51 4.54 18.68 3.71
C LEU A 51 3.37 17.94 4.36
N GLN A 52 2.81 16.94 3.66
CA GLN A 52 1.69 16.12 4.14
C GLN A 52 2.13 15.15 5.23
N SER A 53 3.35 14.62 5.10
CA SER A 53 4.04 13.78 6.09
C SER A 53 4.33 14.52 7.41
N GLN A 54 4.90 15.73 7.33
CA GLN A 54 5.28 16.50 8.52
C GLN A 54 4.09 17.09 9.29
N LEU A 55 3.03 17.49 8.60
CA LEU A 55 1.89 18.16 9.22
C LEU A 55 0.87 17.18 9.84
N ASN A 56 1.20 15.88 9.91
CA ASN A 56 0.34 14.81 10.42
C ASN A 56 -1.06 14.77 9.77
N PHE A 57 -1.19 15.22 8.52
CA PHE A 57 -2.46 15.19 7.81
C PHE A 57 -2.89 13.76 7.47
N LEU A 58 -2.00 12.77 7.61
CA LEU A 58 -2.31 11.34 7.49
C LEU A 58 -1.91 10.60 8.78
N PRO A 59 -2.82 10.40 9.74
CA PRO A 59 -2.51 9.67 10.98
C PRO A 59 -2.02 8.22 10.76
N ALA A 60 -2.31 7.63 9.61
CA ALA A 60 -1.85 6.29 9.20
C ALA A 60 -0.75 6.32 8.11
N GLN A 61 -0.03 7.43 7.96
CA GLN A 61 1.02 7.60 6.93
C GLN A 61 2.20 6.64 7.06
N HIS A 62 2.55 6.23 8.29
CA HIS A 62 3.70 5.37 8.52
C HIS A 62 3.37 3.88 8.44
N THR A 63 2.08 3.52 8.44
CA THR A 63 1.61 2.13 8.36
C THR A 63 0.97 1.84 7.00
N ASP A 64 -0.26 2.31 6.83
CA ASP A 64 -1.14 1.90 5.75
C ASP A 64 -0.92 2.75 4.49
N PHE A 65 -0.42 3.97 4.65
CA PHE A 65 -0.23 4.94 3.57
C PHE A 65 1.25 5.33 3.36
N ILE A 66 2.19 4.46 3.73
CA ILE A 66 3.63 4.72 3.56
C ILE A 66 4.01 4.96 2.10
N PHE A 67 3.28 4.33 1.17
CA PHE A 67 3.48 4.56 -0.25
C PHE A 67 3.22 6.02 -0.66
N SER A 68 2.28 6.73 -0.03
CA SER A 68 2.10 8.16 -0.32
C SER A 68 3.25 9.04 0.17
N VAL A 69 3.90 8.67 1.28
CA VAL A 69 5.10 9.37 1.75
C VAL A 69 6.24 9.19 0.74
N VAL A 70 6.42 7.97 0.24
CA VAL A 70 7.40 7.68 -0.83
C VAL A 70 7.11 8.50 -2.09
N GLY A 71 5.85 8.53 -2.52
CA GLY A 71 5.43 9.29 -3.69
C GLY A 71 5.63 10.81 -3.52
N GLU A 72 5.42 11.33 -2.33
CA GLU A 72 5.63 12.75 -2.01
C GLU A 72 7.12 13.12 -1.93
N GLU A 73 7.91 12.33 -1.20
CA GLU A 73 9.31 12.67 -0.88
C GLU A 73 10.28 12.32 -2.00
N LEU A 74 10.09 11.18 -2.67
CA LEU A 74 10.98 10.69 -3.73
C LEU A 74 10.39 10.84 -5.14
N GLY A 75 9.13 11.27 -5.23
CA GLY A 75 8.45 11.51 -6.50
C GLY A 75 8.27 10.26 -7.35
N PHE A 76 8.05 10.49 -8.64
CA PHE A 76 7.88 9.44 -9.63
C PHE A 76 9.10 8.51 -9.74
N VAL A 77 10.32 9.06 -9.73
CA VAL A 77 11.56 8.27 -9.85
C VAL A 77 11.72 7.31 -8.69
N GLY A 78 11.54 7.78 -7.45
CA GLY A 78 11.62 6.90 -6.28
C GLY A 78 10.51 5.86 -6.24
N THR A 79 9.31 6.24 -6.68
CA THR A 79 8.18 5.31 -6.78
C THR A 79 8.47 4.16 -7.75
N ILE A 80 9.02 4.46 -8.94
CA ILE A 80 9.43 3.43 -9.91
C ILE A 80 10.54 2.56 -9.32
N LEU A 81 11.52 3.16 -8.65
CA LEU A 81 12.62 2.42 -8.04
C LEU A 81 12.09 1.44 -6.98
N LEU A 82 11.17 1.87 -6.13
CA LEU A 82 10.53 1.02 -5.13
C LEU A 82 9.74 -0.13 -5.78
N LEU A 83 8.94 0.17 -6.81
CA LEU A 83 8.22 -0.86 -7.58
C LEU A 83 9.16 -1.85 -8.26
N GLY A 84 10.30 -1.38 -8.77
CA GLY A 84 11.37 -2.20 -9.32
C GLY A 84 11.95 -3.17 -8.29
N LEU A 85 12.22 -2.70 -7.07
CA LEU A 85 12.71 -3.54 -5.98
C LEU A 85 11.70 -4.63 -5.60
N TYR A 86 10.41 -4.28 -5.45
CA TYR A 86 9.36 -5.28 -5.21
C TYR A 86 9.24 -6.29 -6.35
N THR A 87 9.36 -5.83 -7.60
CA THR A 87 9.33 -6.72 -8.77
C THR A 87 10.48 -7.72 -8.73
N ILE A 88 11.68 -7.30 -8.34
CA ILE A 88 12.84 -8.20 -8.18
C ILE A 88 12.59 -9.24 -7.09
N ILE A 89 12.02 -8.84 -5.95
CA ILE A 89 11.68 -9.76 -4.84
C ILE A 89 10.66 -10.80 -5.30
N LEU A 90 9.56 -10.34 -5.92
CA LEU A 90 8.51 -11.23 -6.43
C LEU A 90 9.05 -12.18 -7.50
N TRP A 91 9.83 -11.67 -8.45
CA TRP A 91 10.44 -12.49 -9.50
C TRP A 91 11.36 -13.57 -8.93
N ARG A 92 12.21 -13.24 -7.95
CA ARG A 92 13.04 -14.22 -7.26
C ARG A 92 12.20 -15.25 -6.51
N GLY A 93 11.15 -14.83 -5.82
CA GLY A 93 10.24 -15.75 -5.13
C GLY A 93 9.53 -16.72 -6.09
N ILE A 94 9.05 -16.23 -7.24
CA ILE A 94 8.47 -17.08 -8.30
C ILE A 94 9.51 -18.07 -8.81
N LYS A 95 10.74 -17.61 -9.06
CA LYS A 95 11.84 -18.48 -9.49
C LYS A 95 12.11 -19.59 -8.47
N ILE A 96 12.15 -19.28 -7.18
CA ILE A 96 12.30 -20.27 -6.10
C ILE A 96 11.15 -21.29 -6.11
N ALA A 97 9.91 -20.83 -6.30
CA ALA A 97 8.75 -21.71 -6.38
C ALA A 97 8.80 -22.67 -7.58
N LEU A 98 9.35 -22.21 -8.72
CA LEU A 98 9.53 -23.02 -9.93
C LEU A 98 10.72 -23.98 -9.84
N GLU A 99 11.78 -23.62 -9.11
CA GLU A 99 12.99 -24.44 -8.92
C GLU A 99 12.91 -25.39 -7.72
N ALA A 100 11.81 -25.36 -6.97
CA ALA A 100 11.60 -26.23 -5.81
C ALA A 100 11.60 -27.72 -6.23
N ARG A 101 12.29 -28.54 -5.45
CA ARG A 101 12.49 -29.97 -5.74
C ARG A 101 11.22 -30.80 -5.52
N ASP A 102 10.37 -30.34 -4.61
CA ASP A 102 9.15 -31.02 -4.18
C ASP A 102 7.93 -30.10 -4.32
N LEU A 103 6.76 -30.71 -4.53
CA LEU A 103 5.50 -29.99 -4.70
C LEU A 103 5.14 -29.15 -3.48
N LEU A 104 5.45 -29.63 -2.27
CA LEU A 104 5.15 -28.91 -1.03
C LEU A 104 5.99 -27.63 -0.93
N GLY A 105 7.30 -27.70 -1.20
CA GLY A 105 8.18 -26.54 -1.28
C GLY A 105 7.74 -25.53 -2.35
N SER A 106 7.31 -26.02 -3.52
CA SER A 106 6.78 -25.17 -4.59
C SER A 106 5.50 -24.43 -4.16
N LEU A 107 4.55 -25.13 -3.55
CA LEU A 107 3.29 -24.55 -3.08
C LEU A 107 3.50 -23.56 -1.93
N LEU A 108 4.42 -23.85 -1.00
CA LEU A 108 4.76 -22.93 0.09
C LEU A 108 5.40 -21.64 -0.43
N ALA A 109 6.38 -21.76 -1.34
CA ALA A 109 7.02 -20.61 -1.96
C ALA A 109 6.01 -19.78 -2.78
N ALA A 110 5.15 -20.44 -3.57
CA ALA A 110 4.09 -19.77 -4.33
C ALA A 110 3.08 -19.07 -3.41
N GLY A 111 2.71 -19.68 -2.28
CA GLY A 111 1.85 -19.09 -1.26
C GLY A 111 2.46 -17.84 -0.63
N ALA A 112 3.74 -17.89 -0.25
CA ALA A 112 4.46 -16.76 0.31
C ALA A 112 4.57 -15.59 -0.69
N VAL A 113 4.88 -15.88 -1.95
CA VAL A 113 4.92 -14.88 -3.02
C VAL A 113 3.55 -14.26 -3.25
N SER A 114 2.50 -15.08 -3.29
CA SER A 114 1.13 -14.61 -3.49
C SER A 114 0.68 -13.69 -2.35
N PHE A 115 1.07 -14.04 -1.12
CA PHE A 115 0.83 -13.21 0.07
C PHE A 115 1.51 -11.85 -0.04
N LEU A 116 2.82 -11.81 -0.36
CA LEU A 116 3.56 -10.57 -0.57
C LEU A 116 2.96 -9.73 -1.69
N PHE A 117 2.65 -10.36 -2.83
CA PHE A 117 2.04 -9.69 -3.98
C PHE A 117 0.71 -9.02 -3.61
N PHE A 118 -0.16 -9.73 -2.89
CA PHE A 118 -1.45 -9.19 -2.47
C PHE A 118 -1.29 -7.97 -1.57
N HIS A 119 -0.38 -8.03 -0.60
CA HIS A 119 -0.09 -6.90 0.28
C HIS A 119 0.42 -5.67 -0.49
N ILE A 120 1.35 -5.87 -1.44
CA ILE A 120 1.92 -4.78 -2.25
C ILE A 120 0.82 -4.14 -3.11
N VAL A 121 0.06 -4.94 -3.87
CA VAL A 121 -0.98 -4.43 -4.78
C VAL A 121 -2.09 -3.73 -4.02
N VAL A 122 -2.56 -4.29 -2.91
CA VAL A 122 -3.66 -3.69 -2.13
C VAL A 122 -3.21 -2.41 -1.45
N ASN A 123 -2.01 -2.36 -0.88
CA ASN A 123 -1.50 -1.16 -0.23
C ASN A 123 -1.33 -0.01 -1.24
N ILE A 124 -0.69 -0.28 -2.38
CA ILE A 124 -0.46 0.71 -3.44
C ILE A 124 -1.79 1.15 -4.08
N GLY A 125 -2.69 0.19 -4.36
CA GLY A 125 -4.02 0.49 -4.91
C GLY A 125 -4.87 1.32 -3.95
N MET A 126 -4.79 1.08 -2.64
CA MET A 126 -5.46 1.90 -1.63
C MET A 126 -4.89 3.32 -1.59
N ALA A 127 -3.56 3.49 -1.63
CA ALA A 127 -2.92 4.80 -1.62
C ALA A 127 -3.28 5.65 -2.85
N MET A 128 -3.42 5.02 -4.02
CA MET A 128 -3.89 5.70 -5.23
C MET A 128 -5.42 5.91 -5.27
N GLY A 129 -6.16 5.30 -4.34
CA GLY A 129 -7.63 5.27 -4.32
C GLY A 129 -8.25 4.44 -5.45
N MET A 130 -7.53 3.43 -5.95
CA MET A 130 -8.02 2.41 -6.89
C MET A 130 -8.63 1.20 -6.18
N LEU A 131 -8.30 0.99 -4.91
CA LEU A 131 -8.86 -0.07 -4.06
C LEU A 131 -9.41 0.51 -2.76
N PRO A 132 -10.40 -0.16 -2.12
CA PRO A 132 -10.96 0.30 -0.85
C PRO A 132 -9.91 0.25 0.25
N ALA A 133 -10.00 1.18 1.21
CA ALA A 133 -9.07 1.23 2.33
C ALA A 133 -9.23 0.03 3.27
N THR A 134 -8.29 -0.90 3.24
CA THR A 134 -8.33 -2.15 4.02
C THR A 134 -7.46 -2.11 5.29
N GLY A 135 -6.44 -1.24 5.33
CA GLY A 135 -5.48 -1.14 6.44
C GLY A 135 -4.41 -2.24 6.42
N LEU A 136 -3.96 -2.63 5.23
CA LEU A 136 -2.88 -3.61 5.08
C LEU A 136 -1.53 -2.90 4.96
N PRO A 137 -0.55 -3.22 5.82
CA PRO A 137 0.77 -2.62 5.78
C PRO A 137 1.56 -3.08 4.55
N LEU A 138 2.41 -2.19 4.05
CA LEU A 138 3.34 -2.47 2.96
C LEU A 138 4.54 -3.31 3.47
N PRO A 139 4.78 -4.54 2.96
CA PRO A 139 5.87 -5.40 3.42
C PRO A 139 7.25 -4.72 3.32
N PHE A 140 8.09 -4.91 4.33
CA PHE A 140 9.45 -4.33 4.44
C PHE A 140 9.57 -2.80 4.57
N LEU A 141 8.49 -2.02 4.38
CA LEU A 141 8.55 -0.55 4.41
C LEU A 141 7.66 0.08 5.48
N SER A 142 6.52 -0.54 5.78
CA SER A 142 5.57 -0.04 6.78
C SER A 142 6.10 -0.23 8.21
N TYR A 143 5.97 0.81 9.04
CA TYR A 143 6.24 0.75 10.46
C TYR A 143 5.12 0.02 11.20
N GLY A 144 5.26 -1.30 11.33
CA GLY A 144 4.44 -2.12 12.23
C GLY A 144 5.34 -3.08 12.99
N GLY A 145 5.48 -2.90 14.32
CA GLY A 145 6.46 -3.65 15.12
C GLY A 145 6.40 -5.17 14.90
N SER A 146 5.20 -5.76 14.96
CA SER A 146 5.01 -7.20 14.74
C SER A 146 5.11 -7.61 13.26
N PHE A 147 4.69 -6.75 12.32
CA PHE A 147 4.69 -7.05 10.89
C PHE A 147 6.11 -6.96 10.29
N MET A 148 6.96 -6.08 10.83
CA MET A 148 8.36 -5.98 10.46
C MET A 148 9.18 -7.18 10.96
N ILE A 149 8.84 -7.72 12.14
CA ILE A 149 9.50 -8.94 12.70
C ILE A 149 9.04 -10.21 11.96
N SER A 150 7.84 -10.21 11.39
CA SER A 150 7.25 -11.39 10.73
C SER A 150 7.60 -11.53 9.24
N ASN A 151 8.03 -10.44 8.57
CA ASN A 151 8.49 -10.48 7.17
C ASN A 151 9.92 -11.02 7.07
#